data_AF-J2RIB7-F1
#
_entry.id   AF-J2RIB7-F1
#
_cell.length_a   1.000
_cell.length_b   1.000
_cell.length_c   1.000
_cell.angle_alpha   90.00
_cell.angle_beta   90.00
_cell.angle_gamma   90.00
#
_symmetry.space_group_name_H-M   'P 1'
#
loop_
_entity.id
_entity.type
_entity.pdbx_description
1 polymer ?
#
loop_
_entity_poly.entity_id
_entity_poly.type
_entity_poly.pdbx_seq_one_letter_code
_entity_poly.pdbx_strand_id
1 'polypeptide(L)'
;MENLSLPKASPLDFYLGQSVVIQLVPVTYTGILSAVEPQWLVMTDATITGNRNAAQVNCVQVYHQAFNRIAHIHLEADLLAMEVLA
;
A
#
# COMPACT_ATOMS: atom_id res chain seq x y z
N MET A 1 -8.65 34.78 -11.18
CA MET A 1 -7.65 33.91 -10.53
C MET A 1 -8.41 32.75 -9.94
N GLU A 2 -8.42 31.62 -10.64
CA GLU A 2 -9.04 30.40 -10.11
C GLU A 2 -8.21 29.92 -8.93
N ASN A 3 -8.89 29.69 -7.82
CA ASN A 3 -8.29 29.22 -6.58
C ASN A 3 -7.91 27.75 -6.80
N LEU A 4 -6.70 27.51 -7.28
CA LEU A 4 -6.09 26.19 -7.37
C LEU A 4 -5.77 25.74 -5.94
N SER A 5 -6.80 25.35 -5.19
CA SER A 5 -6.63 24.59 -3.96
C SER A 5 -5.77 23.39 -4.31
N LEU A 6 -4.53 23.37 -3.81
CA LEU A 6 -3.64 22.23 -3.92
C LEU A 6 -4.42 20.99 -3.46
N PRO A 7 -4.36 19.87 -4.19
CA PRO A 7 -5.04 18.65 -3.78
C PRO A 7 -4.61 18.32 -2.36
N LYS A 8 -5.60 18.15 -1.47
CA LYS A 8 -5.38 17.82 -0.07
C LYS A 8 -4.58 16.52 -0.02
N ALA A 9 -3.42 16.54 0.63
CA ALA A 9 -2.56 15.37 0.78
C ALA A 9 -3.38 14.18 1.29
N SER A 10 -3.30 13.06 0.59
CA SER A 10 -3.89 11.80 1.02
C SER A 10 -3.11 11.28 2.22
N PRO A 11 -3.74 10.66 3.24
CA PRO A 11 -3.02 9.98 4.31
C PRO A 11 -2.04 8.91 3.79
N LEU A 12 -2.29 8.39 2.59
CA LEU A 12 -1.41 7.43 1.92
C LEU A 12 -0.13 8.06 1.38
N ASP A 13 -0.10 9.38 1.15
CA ASP A 13 1.08 10.08 0.63
C ASP A 13 2.27 9.99 1.60
N PHE A 14 2.00 9.80 2.90
CA PHE A 14 3.03 9.55 3.90
C PHE A 14 3.89 8.33 3.55
N TYR A 15 3.29 7.29 2.96
CA TYR A 15 3.95 6.01 2.69
C TYR A 15 4.66 5.97 1.33
N LEU A 16 4.58 7.02 0.52
CA LEU A 16 5.18 7.05 -0.82
C LEU A 16 6.70 6.84 -0.75
N GLY A 17 7.21 5.93 -1.59
CA GLY A 17 8.60 5.53 -1.65
C GLY A 17 9.04 4.57 -0.54
N GLN A 18 8.13 4.15 0.35
CA GLN A 18 8.46 3.28 1.48
C GLN A 18 7.96 1.85 1.27
N SER A 19 8.65 0.88 1.87
CA SER A 19 8.15 -0.49 1.94
C SER A 19 7.03 -0.59 2.97
N VAL A 20 5.87 -1.07 2.53
CA VAL A 20 4.64 -1.15 3.32
C VAL A 20 4.01 -2.52 3.23
N VAL A 21 3.24 -2.84 4.26
CA VAL A 21 2.30 -3.97 4.28
C VAL A 21 0.88 -3.40 4.26
N ILE A 22 0.12 -3.73 3.21
CA ILE A 22 -1.27 -3.32 3.02
C ILE A 22 -2.17 -4.54 3.13
N GLN A 23 -3.11 -4.51 4.07
CA GLN A 23 -4.10 -5.56 4.26
C GLN A 23 -5.41 -5.22 3.54
N LEU A 24 -5.73 -6.04 2.55
CA LEU A 24 -6.91 -5.97 1.67
C LEU A 24 -7.61 -7.32 1.66
N VAL A 25 -8.37 -7.63 2.70
CA VAL A 25 -8.95 -8.97 2.93
C VAL A 25 -9.63 -9.52 1.67
N PRO A 26 -9.25 -10.72 1.18
CA PRO A 26 -8.43 -11.76 1.82
C PRO A 26 -6.94 -11.75 1.44
N VAL A 27 -6.42 -10.64 0.91
CA VAL A 27 -5.06 -10.53 0.35
C VAL A 27 -4.24 -9.52 1.14
N THR A 28 -2.96 -9.81 1.34
CA THR A 28 -1.97 -8.88 1.89
C THR A 28 -0.95 -8.56 0.81
N TYR A 29 -0.64 -7.28 0.65
CA TYR A 29 0.38 -6.79 -0.28
C TYR A 29 1.55 -6.26 0.54
N THR A 30 2.75 -6.75 0.27
CA THR A 30 3.99 -6.24 0.86
C THR A 30 4.87 -5.72 -0.26
N GLY A 31 5.35 -4.48 -0.19
CA GLY A 31 6.21 -3.91 -1.22
C GLY A 31 6.31 -2.39 -1.13
N ILE A 32 6.96 -1.76 -2.12
CA ILE A 32 7.19 -0.32 -2.11
C ILE A 32 5.96 0.41 -2.65
N LEU A 33 5.37 1.31 -1.89
CA LEU A 33 4.28 2.17 -2.39
C LEU A 33 4.85 3.27 -3.29
N SER A 34 4.73 3.12 -4.61
CA SER A 34 5.38 4.02 -5.57
C SER A 34 4.50 5.20 -5.99
N ALA A 35 3.18 5.02 -6.04
CA ALA A 35 2.25 6.08 -6.43
C ALA A 35 0.86 5.87 -5.81
N VAL A 36 0.19 7.00 -5.51
CA VAL A 36 -1.22 7.06 -5.13
C VAL A 36 -1.90 8.02 -6.08
N GLU A 37 -2.65 7.47 -7.02
CA GLU A 37 -3.46 8.20 -7.98
C GLU A 37 -4.93 8.15 -7.56
N PRO A 38 -5.79 9.05 -8.09
CA PRO A 38 -7.21 9.05 -7.74
C PRO A 38 -7.92 7.71 -7.95
N GLN A 39 -7.45 6.89 -8.90
CA GLN A 39 -8.05 5.59 -9.25
C GLN A 39 -7.17 4.39 -8.91
N TRP A 40 -5.90 4.59 -8.59
CA TRP A 40 -4.92 3.51 -8.50
C TRP A 40 -3.96 3.72 -7.35
N LEU A 41 -3.67 2.64 -6.66
CA LEU A 41 -2.51 2.54 -5.79
C LEU A 41 -1.50 1.65 -6.49
N VAL A 42 -0.27 2.13 -6.66
CA VAL A 42 0.79 1.39 -7.37
C VAL A 42 1.84 0.95 -6.35
N MET A 43 2.15 -0.34 -6.36
CA MET A 43 3.27 -0.89 -5.61
C MET A 43 4.27 -1.56 -6.53
N THR A 44 5.55 -1.40 -6.24
CA THR A 44 6.65 -2.07 -6.93
C THR A 44 7.34 -3.07 -6.01
N ASP A 45 8.02 -4.05 -6.61
CA ASP A 45 8.72 -5.13 -5.90
C ASP A 45 7.81 -5.80 -4.87
N ALA A 46 6.58 -6.09 -5.28
CA ALA A 46 5.50 -6.47 -4.39
C ALA A 46 5.37 -8.00 -4.27
N THR A 47 5.17 -8.47 -3.05
CA THR A 47 4.68 -9.80 -2.73
C THR A 47 3.20 -9.73 -2.39
N ILE A 48 2.39 -10.55 -3.06
CA ILE A 48 0.94 -10.65 -2.86
C ILE A 48 0.67 -11.99 -2.20
N THR A 49 0.22 -11.96 -0.95
CA THR A 49 -0.07 -13.17 -0.16
C THR A 49 -1.58 -13.29 0.05
N GLY A 50 -2.17 -14.37 -0.44
CA GLY A 50 -3.54 -14.77 -0.12
C GLY A 50 -3.58 -15.98 0.81
N ASN A 51 -4.77 -16.49 1.09
CA ASN A 51 -4.98 -17.59 2.06
C ASN A 51 -4.17 -18.87 1.81
N ARG A 52 -3.75 -19.15 0.57
CA ARG A 52 -3.04 -20.40 0.21
C ARG A 52 -1.80 -20.20 -0.67
N ASN A 53 -1.66 -19.02 -1.26
CA ASN A 53 -0.67 -18.76 -2.30
C ASN A 53 0.01 -17.42 -2.05
N ALA A 54 1.27 -17.31 -2.45
CA ALA A 54 1.99 -16.05 -2.56
C ALA A 54 2.50 -15.87 -4.00
N ALA A 55 2.54 -14.64 -4.48
CA ALA A 55 3.10 -14.27 -5.78
C ALA A 55 4.02 -13.07 -5.61
N GLN A 56 5.19 -13.10 -6.26
CA GLN A 56 6.08 -11.95 -6.35
C GLN A 56 5.90 -11.31 -7.73
N VAL A 57 5.74 -9.98 -7.73
CA VAL A 57 5.50 -9.20 -8.94
C VAL A 57 6.29 -7.90 -8.89
N ASN A 58 6.89 -7.51 -10.01
CA ASN A 58 7.68 -6.27 -10.08
C ASN A 58 6.79 -5.02 -9.92
N CYS A 59 5.53 -5.11 -10.31
CA CYS A 59 4.57 -4.01 -10.25
C CYS A 59 3.15 -4.55 -10.08
N VAL A 60 2.37 -3.94 -9.20
CA VAL A 60 0.94 -4.18 -9.05
C VAL A 60 0.20 -2.85 -8.95
N GLN A 61 -0.93 -2.79 -9.65
CA GLN A 61 -1.85 -1.66 -9.60
C GLN A 61 -3.15 -2.12 -8.93
N VAL A 62 -3.48 -1.52 -7.79
CA VAL A 62 -4.67 -1.81 -7.01
C VAL A 62 -5.71 -0.72 -7.30
N TYR A 63 -6.84 -1.11 -7.88
CA TYR A 63 -7.92 -0.18 -8.25
C TYR A 63 -8.60 0.46 -7.03
N HIS A 64 -9.11 1.69 -7.15
CA HIS A 64 -9.64 2.47 -6.02
C HIS A 64 -10.76 1.80 -5.23
N GLN A 65 -11.61 1.01 -5.89
CA GLN A 65 -12.65 0.27 -5.19
C GLN A 65 -12.08 -0.78 -4.23
N ALA A 66 -10.87 -1.26 -4.51
CA ALA A 66 -10.14 -2.16 -3.63
C ALA A 66 -9.45 -1.38 -2.51
N PHE A 67 -8.70 -0.29 -2.78
CA PHE A 67 -8.00 0.40 -1.68
C PHE A 67 -8.90 1.16 -0.71
N ASN A 68 -10.13 1.53 -1.09
CA ASN A 68 -11.14 2.01 -0.13
C ASN A 68 -11.51 0.96 0.94
N ARG A 69 -11.08 -0.30 0.75
CA ARG A 69 -11.25 -1.42 1.68
C ARG A 69 -9.95 -1.78 2.39
N ILE A 70 -8.91 -0.93 2.35
CA ILE A 70 -7.71 -1.14 3.16
C ILE A 70 -8.16 -1.19 4.62
N ALA A 71 -7.96 -2.36 5.24
CA ALA A 71 -8.21 -2.51 6.67
C ALA A 71 -7.07 -1.86 7.46
N HIS A 72 -5.83 -2.11 7.04
CA HIS A 72 -4.62 -1.64 7.69
C HIS A 72 -3.50 -1.38 6.68
N ILE A 73 -2.67 -0.37 6.98
CA ILE A 73 -1.41 -0.10 6.31
C ILE A 73 -0.34 0.17 7.37
N HIS A 74 0.83 -0.45 7.21
CA HIS A 74 1.97 -0.31 8.12
C HIS A 74 3.26 -0.19 7.32
N LEU A 75 4.27 0.46 7.89
CA LEU A 75 5.64 0.29 7.39
C LEU A 75 6.09 -1.14 7.68
N GLU A 76 6.73 -1.78 6.71
CA GLU A 76 7.24 -3.14 6.89
C GLU A 76 8.24 -3.23 8.06
N ALA A 77 9.08 -2.20 8.21
CA ALA A 77 10.04 -2.10 9.31
C ALA A 77 9.38 -2.11 10.70
N ASP A 78 8.20 -1.50 10.85
CA ASP A 78 7.49 -1.45 12.14
C ASP A 78 6.97 -2.83 12.54
N LEU A 79 6.50 -3.63 11.56
CA LEU A 79 6.04 -4.99 11.82
C LEU A 79 7.19 -5.93 12.17
N LEU A 80 8.32 -5.81 11.47
CA LEU A 80 9.53 -6.60 11.78
C LEU A 80 10.06 -6.27 13.18
N ALA A 81 10.02 -5.00 13.58
CA ALA A 81 10.41 -4.59 14.94
C ALA A 81 9.48 -5.19 16.01
N MET A 82 8.19 -5.36 15.72
CA MET A 82 7.24 -6.01 16.63
C MET A 82 7.45 -7.53 16.72
N GLU A 83 7.76 -8.21 15.62
CA GLU A 83 8.02 -9.66 15.62
C GLU A 83 9.30 -10.03 16.38
N VAL A 84 10.32 -9.17 16.40
CA VAL A 84 11.57 -9.40 17.15
C VAL A 84 11.37 -9.31 18.68
N LEU A 85 10.30 -8.66 19.13
CA LEU A 85 10.04 -8.42 20.56
C LEU A 85 9.06 -9.41 21.19
N ALA A 86 8.48 -10.33 20.41
CA ALA A 86 7.51 -11.35 20.86
C ALA A 86 8.16 -12.73 21.06
#